data_AF-A0A383VMQ5-F1
#
_entry.id   AF-A0A383VMQ5-F1
#
_cell.length_a   1.000
_cell.length_b   1.000
_cell.length_c   1.000
_cell.angle_alpha   90.00
_cell.angle_beta   90.00
_cell.angle_gamma   90.00
#
_symmetry.space_group_name_H-M   'P 1'
#
loop_
_entity.id
_entity.type
_entity.pdbx_description
1 polymer ?
#
loop_
_entity_poly.entity_id
_entity_poly.type
_entity_poly.pdbx_seq_one_letter_code
_entity_poly.pdbx_strand_id
1 'polypeptide(L)'
;MALAQGLTKRAGGVRSASVSRRTVNPVRCSVFSAKNAAQRSAEVGREWLETILSRFGPATDRAQNITTLDFEKPLLELDKRIKEVRKVAEENGVDVSSQIGELESRAQQLRKETYSRLTPTQRLQVARHPNRPTCLDIILNITDKFVELHGDRAGLDDPAIVCGIGSMDGVSFMFIGHQKGRNTKENIRRNFGMPQPNGYRKAMRFMRHANKFGLPIVTFVDTPGAYAGKTAEELGQGEAIAYNLREMFGLRVPVISVVIGEGGSGGALAIGCANKNLIMENSVYYVASPEACAAILWKSRSASNQATEALRITADQLVRLEVMDEVIPEPLGGAHSDPVAAFPAIKAAILSTFRHYEPMSEREIQLDRYQKFRKLGQFEEWVVRGADWRNVRSERASAAGVQTDAGTWALNEAEAAYIESSVNADEAWDATLVEKADWTNKPVQPPGLGRSGVMEMAVSMVEARRRKQAAAGSRSTAPAPAAAAKQEAAV
;
A
#
# COMPACT_ATOMS: atom_id res chain seq x y z
N MET A 1 95.52 -17.18 -12.48
CA MET A 1 96.39 -18.30 -12.08
C MET A 1 95.61 -19.20 -11.14
N ALA A 2 95.78 -20.50 -11.35
CA ALA A 2 95.02 -21.61 -10.82
C ALA A 2 95.01 -21.75 -9.29
N LEU A 3 93.86 -22.18 -8.77
CA LEU A 3 93.65 -23.41 -7.99
C LEU A 3 94.90 -24.13 -7.42
N ALA A 4 94.82 -24.49 -6.14
CA ALA A 4 95.30 -25.76 -5.59
C ALA A 4 94.51 -26.07 -4.30
N GLN A 5 93.60 -27.07 -4.29
CA GLN A 5 93.82 -28.48 -3.90
C GLN A 5 93.95 -28.66 -2.37
N GLY A 6 93.31 -29.63 -1.70
CA GLY A 6 92.49 -30.76 -2.12
C GLY A 6 92.26 -31.76 -0.95
N LEU A 7 91.51 -32.82 -1.25
CA LEU A 7 91.50 -34.18 -0.65
C LEU A 7 90.66 -34.43 0.64
N THR A 8 89.46 -35.03 0.51
CA THR A 8 89.08 -36.47 0.75
C THR A 8 88.85 -36.82 2.24
N LYS A 9 87.91 -37.65 2.74
CA LYS A 9 86.95 -38.66 2.22
C LYS A 9 85.99 -39.04 3.40
N ARG A 10 84.73 -39.44 3.09
CA ARG A 10 83.82 -40.51 3.63
C ARG A 10 83.91 -40.97 5.11
N ALA A 11 82.86 -41.46 5.82
CA ALA A 11 81.41 -41.67 5.63
C ALA A 11 80.84 -42.29 6.94
N GLY A 12 79.52 -42.18 7.17
CA GLY A 12 78.73 -43.19 7.92
C GLY A 12 77.96 -42.70 9.17
N GLY A 13 76.64 -42.98 9.22
CA GLY A 13 75.84 -42.96 10.45
C GLY A 13 74.42 -42.40 10.29
N VAL A 14 73.39 -43.20 10.60
CA VAL A 14 71.96 -43.02 10.25
C VAL A 14 71.09 -42.81 11.51
N ARG A 15 70.02 -41.98 11.39
CA ARG A 15 68.81 -41.81 12.27
C ARG A 15 69.09 -41.24 13.69
N SER A 16 68.34 -40.30 14.26
CA SER A 16 66.89 -40.14 14.38
C SER A 16 66.48 -38.71 14.84
N ALA A 17 65.17 -38.42 14.90
CA ALA A 17 64.54 -37.10 14.92
C ALA A 17 64.58 -36.30 16.25
N SER A 18 64.71 -34.97 16.15
CA SER A 18 63.91 -33.96 16.87
C SER A 18 64.27 -32.55 16.36
N VAL A 19 63.26 -31.76 15.96
CA VAL A 19 63.44 -30.37 15.49
C VAL A 19 62.81 -29.44 16.52
N SER A 20 63.62 -28.55 17.10
CA SER A 20 63.17 -27.46 17.96
C SER A 20 63.75 -26.12 17.48
N ARG A 21 62.81 -25.23 17.15
CA ARG A 21 62.79 -23.75 17.23
C ARG A 21 63.98 -22.95 16.69
N ARG A 22 63.76 -22.31 15.53
CA ARG A 22 64.48 -21.10 15.08
C ARG A 22 63.66 -19.85 15.38
N THR A 23 64.32 -18.87 15.97
CA THR A 23 63.92 -17.48 16.21
C THR A 23 63.92 -16.67 14.90
N VAL A 24 62.88 -15.87 14.66
CA VAL A 24 62.79 -14.88 13.57
C VAL A 24 62.41 -13.51 14.17
N ASN A 25 63.13 -12.47 13.74
CA ASN A 25 63.00 -11.06 14.12
C ASN A 25 61.61 -10.47 13.81
N PRO A 26 61.07 -9.52 14.62
CA PRO A 26 59.81 -8.86 14.34
C PRO A 26 60.00 -7.64 13.40
N VAL A 27 59.14 -7.56 12.39
CA VAL A 27 58.97 -6.43 11.48
C VAL A 27 58.11 -5.34 12.13
N ARG A 28 58.47 -4.08 11.89
CA ARG A 28 57.84 -2.85 12.39
C ARG A 28 56.34 -2.79 12.11
N CYS A 29 55.59 -2.40 13.15
CA CYS A 29 54.17 -2.09 13.14
C CYS A 29 53.93 -0.68 12.54
N SER A 30 53.08 -0.55 11.53
CA SER A 30 52.50 0.73 11.12
C SER A 30 51.11 0.88 11.75
N VAL A 31 51.03 1.77 12.73
CA VAL A 31 49.77 2.18 13.37
C VAL A 31 49.02 3.08 12.39
N PHE A 32 48.19 2.50 11.52
CA PHE A 32 47.15 3.25 10.81
C PHE A 32 45.97 3.47 11.77
N SER A 33 45.62 4.74 11.97
CA SER A 33 44.76 5.27 13.02
C SER A 33 43.39 4.57 13.14
N ALA A 34 43.23 3.73 14.18
CA ALA A 34 41.96 3.16 14.61
C ALA A 34 40.90 4.22 15.02
N LYS A 35 41.31 5.48 15.23
CA LYS A 35 40.39 6.59 15.55
C LYS A 35 39.50 6.96 14.36
N ASN A 36 40.00 6.90 13.13
CA ASN A 36 39.21 7.26 11.93
C ASN A 36 38.16 6.21 11.57
N ALA A 37 38.43 4.93 11.82
CA ALA A 37 37.46 3.85 11.59
C ALA A 37 36.34 3.85 12.65
N ALA A 38 36.68 4.13 13.91
CA ALA A 38 35.72 4.28 14.99
C ALA A 38 34.84 5.53 14.83
N GLN A 39 35.41 6.67 14.38
CA GLN A 39 34.64 7.88 14.08
C GLN A 39 33.68 7.67 12.91
N ARG A 40 34.10 7.04 11.81
CA ARG A 40 33.20 6.73 10.69
C ARG A 40 32.08 5.76 11.07
N SER A 41 32.38 4.75 11.90
CA SER A 41 31.36 3.83 12.42
C SER A 41 30.37 4.54 13.35
N ALA A 42 30.86 5.47 14.19
CA ALA A 42 30.03 6.28 15.06
C ALA A 42 29.20 7.33 14.31
N GLU A 43 29.72 7.93 13.24
CA GLU A 43 28.98 8.84 12.33
C GLU A 43 27.88 8.09 11.58
N VAL A 44 28.18 6.93 11.01
CA VAL A 44 27.16 6.07 10.36
C VAL A 44 26.11 5.60 11.36
N GLY A 45 26.50 5.26 12.59
CA GLY A 45 25.59 4.88 13.67
C GLY A 45 24.71 6.05 14.16
N ARG A 46 25.26 7.27 14.21
CA ARG A 46 24.51 8.50 14.55
C ARG A 46 23.55 8.91 13.44
N GLU A 47 23.98 8.85 12.18
CA GLU A 47 23.13 9.15 11.02
C GLU A 47 22.00 8.11 10.86
N TRP A 48 22.30 6.83 11.16
CA TRP A 48 21.30 5.75 11.25
C TRP A 48 20.31 5.96 12.38
N LEU A 49 20.77 6.37 13.58
CA LEU A 49 19.92 6.75 14.71
C LEU A 49 19.08 7.98 14.38
N GLU A 50 19.64 9.03 13.77
CA GLU A 50 18.91 10.23 13.35
C GLU A 50 17.87 9.93 12.27
N THR A 51 18.09 8.95 11.39
CA THR A 51 17.10 8.51 10.39
C THR A 51 15.97 7.66 11.00
N ILE A 52 16.25 6.96 12.11
CA ILE A 52 15.23 6.22 12.88
C ILE A 52 14.44 7.17 13.79
N LEU A 53 15.11 8.18 14.33
CA LEU A 53 14.56 9.17 15.26
C LEU A 53 13.92 10.37 14.53
N SER A 54 14.25 10.62 13.26
CA SER A 54 13.56 11.59 12.44
C SER A 54 12.14 11.08 12.21
N ARG A 55 11.20 11.68 12.93
CA ARG A 55 9.79 11.56 12.58
C ARG A 55 9.63 12.08 11.16
N PHE A 56 8.85 11.36 10.35
CA PHE A 56 8.40 11.88 9.06
C PHE A 56 7.77 13.25 9.32
N GLY A 57 8.46 14.32 8.93
CA GLY A 57 8.03 15.69 9.16
C GLY A 57 7.18 16.19 8.00
N PRO A 58 6.34 17.23 8.18
CA PRO A 58 5.62 17.85 7.07
C PRO A 58 6.60 18.31 5.99
N ALA A 59 6.20 18.20 4.73
CA ALA A 59 6.98 18.75 3.62
C ALA A 59 6.88 20.28 3.67
N THR A 60 7.96 20.94 4.12
CA THR A 60 8.00 22.41 4.31
C THR A 60 8.54 23.17 3.11
N ASP A 61 9.34 22.51 2.26
CA ASP A 61 10.13 23.17 1.22
C ASP A 61 9.94 22.52 -0.16
N ARG A 62 10.13 23.32 -1.22
CA ARG A 62 10.25 22.82 -2.60
C ARG A 62 11.43 21.86 -2.69
N ALA A 63 11.24 20.69 -3.30
CA ALA A 63 12.27 19.66 -3.38
C ALA A 63 13.55 20.18 -4.04
N GLN A 64 14.68 20.08 -3.35
CA GLN A 64 15.97 20.61 -3.81
C GLN A 64 16.70 19.70 -4.82
N ASN A 65 16.35 18.41 -4.86
CA ASN A 65 16.93 17.44 -5.80
C ASN A 65 16.08 17.34 -7.06
N ILE A 66 16.45 18.02 -8.14
CA ILE A 66 15.70 17.98 -9.39
C ILE A 66 16.09 16.72 -10.17
N THR A 67 15.48 15.57 -9.82
CA THR A 67 15.33 14.52 -10.82
C THR A 67 14.59 15.16 -12.00
N THR A 68 15.19 15.07 -13.17
CA THR A 68 14.70 15.76 -14.38
C THR A 68 14.07 14.74 -15.29
N LEU A 69 12.81 14.95 -15.69
CA LEU A 69 12.22 14.17 -16.76
C LEU A 69 12.72 14.67 -18.12
N ASP A 70 12.85 13.76 -19.09
CA ASP A 70 13.46 14.11 -20.38
C ASP A 70 12.72 15.23 -21.12
N PHE A 71 11.39 15.24 -21.04
CA PHE A 71 10.56 16.27 -21.65
C PHE A 71 10.59 17.61 -20.89
N GLU A 72 11.15 17.66 -19.68
CA GLU A 72 11.31 18.88 -18.87
C GLU A 72 12.66 19.55 -19.09
N LYS A 73 13.60 18.92 -19.80
CA LYS A 73 14.93 19.50 -20.08
C LYS A 73 14.88 20.93 -20.63
N PRO A 74 14.02 21.26 -21.63
CA PRO A 74 13.92 22.64 -22.12
C PRO A 74 13.45 23.64 -21.06
N LEU A 75 12.59 23.21 -20.12
CA LEU A 75 12.12 24.05 -19.02
C LEU A 75 13.24 24.35 -18.04
N LEU A 76 14.04 23.33 -17.70
CA LEU A 76 15.14 23.49 -16.76
C LEU A 76 16.29 24.32 -17.32
N GLU A 77 16.58 24.23 -18.61
CA GLU A 77 17.55 25.11 -19.26
C GLU A 77 17.11 26.57 -19.17
N LEU A 78 15.81 26.83 -19.34
CA LEU A 78 15.24 28.17 -19.20
C LEU A 78 15.27 28.65 -17.75
N ASP A 79 14.91 27.81 -16.78
CA ASP A 79 14.98 28.13 -15.35
C ASP A 79 16.43 28.39 -14.89
N LYS A 80 17.41 27.64 -15.41
CA LYS A 80 18.84 27.88 -15.16
C LYS A 80 19.28 29.23 -15.72
N ARG A 81 18.87 29.55 -16.95
CA ARG A 81 19.18 30.85 -17.57
C ARG A 81 18.57 32.02 -16.80
N ILE A 82 17.35 31.88 -16.28
CA ILE A 82 16.73 32.89 -15.41
C ILE A 82 17.55 33.08 -14.13
N LYS A 83 17.99 32.00 -13.49
CA LYS A 83 18.83 32.05 -12.28
C LYS A 83 20.20 32.69 -12.54
N GLU A 84 20.84 32.36 -13.67
CA GLU A 84 22.11 32.95 -14.07
C GLU A 84 21.97 34.45 -14.34
N VAL A 85 20.93 34.87 -15.07
CA VAL A 85 20.65 36.29 -15.33
C VAL A 85 20.40 37.04 -14.03
N ARG A 86 19.59 36.48 -13.11
CA ARG A 86 19.36 37.05 -11.76
C ARG A 86 20.66 37.22 -10.99
N LYS A 87 21.50 36.19 -10.96
CA LYS A 87 22.80 36.22 -10.27
C LYS A 87 23.74 37.28 -10.84
N VAL A 88 23.88 37.34 -12.17
CA VAL A 88 24.75 38.32 -12.85
C VAL A 88 24.24 39.74 -12.64
N ALA A 89 22.92 39.95 -12.58
CA ALA A 89 22.33 41.25 -12.30
C ALA A 89 22.64 41.74 -10.87
N GLU A 90 22.49 40.84 -9.89
CA GLU A 90 22.81 41.12 -8.49
C GLU A 90 24.30 41.41 -8.31
N GLU A 91 25.19 40.63 -8.95
CA GLU A 91 26.64 40.82 -8.87
C GLU A 91 27.13 42.13 -9.53
N ASN A 92 26.49 42.57 -10.61
CA ASN A 92 26.89 43.76 -11.36
C ASN A 92 26.06 45.02 -11.06
N GLY A 93 25.04 44.92 -10.19
CA GLY A 93 24.16 46.04 -9.84
C GLY A 93 23.36 46.60 -11.03
N VAL A 94 23.05 45.76 -12.03
CA VAL A 94 22.33 46.16 -13.24
C VAL A 94 20.85 45.78 -13.12
N ASP A 95 19.95 46.71 -13.43
CA ASP A 95 18.52 46.40 -13.50
C ASP A 95 18.17 45.65 -14.79
N VAL A 96 17.86 44.36 -14.64
CA VAL A 96 17.37 43.48 -15.71
C VAL A 96 15.98 42.93 -15.38
N SER A 97 15.22 43.62 -14.52
CA SER A 97 13.93 43.15 -14.01
C SER A 97 12.93 42.88 -15.14
N SER A 98 12.94 43.70 -16.20
CA SER A 98 12.09 43.52 -17.38
C SER A 98 12.42 42.25 -18.16
N GLN A 99 13.71 41.99 -18.42
CA GLN A 99 14.17 40.80 -19.14
C GLN A 99 13.93 39.52 -18.33
N ILE A 100 14.10 39.58 -16.99
CA ILE A 100 13.73 38.48 -16.10
C ILE A 100 12.23 38.20 -16.21
N GLY A 101 11.38 39.24 -16.15
CA GLY A 101 9.93 39.08 -16.28
C GLY A 101 9.49 38.46 -17.60
N GLU A 102 10.13 38.85 -18.71
CA GLU A 102 9.89 38.25 -20.04
C GLU A 102 10.30 36.76 -20.07
N LEU A 103 11.46 36.42 -19.51
CA LEU A 103 11.94 35.04 -19.45
C LEU A 103 11.04 34.17 -18.54
N GLU A 104 10.59 34.71 -17.41
CA GLU A 104 9.67 34.02 -16.49
C GLU A 104 8.30 33.77 -17.13
N SER A 105 7.75 34.77 -17.83
CA SER A 105 6.51 34.61 -18.60
C SER A 105 6.64 33.54 -19.67
N ARG A 106 7.76 33.55 -20.41
CA ARG A 106 8.07 32.52 -21.42
C ARG A 106 8.22 31.13 -20.79
N ALA A 107 8.85 31.03 -19.62
CA ALA A 107 8.99 29.77 -18.90
C ALA A 107 7.65 29.22 -18.42
N GLN A 108 6.78 30.09 -17.90
CA GLN A 108 5.44 29.71 -17.48
C GLN A 108 4.59 29.24 -18.68
N GLN A 109 4.65 29.95 -19.81
CA GLN A 109 3.93 29.57 -21.02
C GLN A 109 4.42 28.23 -21.58
N LEU A 110 5.74 28.04 -21.68
CA LEU A 110 6.31 26.77 -22.14
C LEU A 110 5.95 25.63 -21.19
N ARG A 111 5.98 25.85 -19.87
CA ARG A 111 5.58 24.84 -18.88
C ARG A 111 4.11 24.46 -19.07
N LYS A 112 3.24 25.45 -19.30
CA LYS A 112 1.81 25.21 -19.58
C LYS A 112 1.61 24.39 -20.86
N GLU A 113 2.29 24.76 -21.93
CA GLU A 113 2.21 24.04 -23.20
C GLU A 113 2.69 22.59 -23.07
N THR A 114 3.85 22.37 -22.44
CA THR A 114 4.41 21.02 -22.21
C THR A 114 3.46 20.16 -21.39
N TYR A 115 2.98 20.65 -20.24
CA TYR A 115 2.13 19.84 -19.36
C TYR A 115 0.70 19.64 -19.89
N SER A 116 0.19 20.57 -20.70
CA SER A 116 -1.12 20.40 -21.35
C SER A 116 -1.13 19.31 -22.44
N ARG A 117 0.05 18.90 -22.93
CA ARG A 117 0.21 17.95 -24.04
C ARG A 117 0.97 16.68 -23.64
N LEU A 118 1.02 16.36 -22.35
CA LEU A 118 1.69 15.14 -21.89
C LEU A 118 1.04 13.91 -22.50
N THR A 119 1.88 13.05 -23.09
CA THR A 119 1.46 11.72 -23.50
C THR A 119 1.19 10.84 -22.27
N PRO A 120 0.39 9.77 -22.38
CA PRO A 120 0.23 8.77 -21.35
C PRO A 120 1.53 8.24 -20.74
N THR A 121 2.57 7.99 -21.55
CA THR A 121 3.90 7.61 -21.04
C THR A 121 4.52 8.73 -20.20
N GLN A 122 4.43 9.98 -20.64
CA GLN A 122 4.98 11.11 -19.88
C GLN A 122 4.21 11.32 -18.57
N ARG A 123 2.88 11.17 -18.57
CA ARG A 123 2.08 11.18 -17.33
C ARG A 123 2.47 10.06 -16.38
N LEU A 124 2.72 8.85 -16.88
CA LEU A 124 3.26 7.74 -16.08
C LEU A 124 4.62 8.09 -15.45
N GLN A 125 5.50 8.79 -16.18
CA GLN A 125 6.77 9.28 -15.63
C GLN A 125 6.56 10.32 -14.52
N VAL A 126 5.58 11.22 -14.67
CA VAL A 126 5.20 12.18 -13.61
C VAL A 126 4.61 11.48 -12.39
N ALA A 127 3.77 10.45 -12.59
CA ALA A 127 3.23 9.62 -11.50
C ALA A 127 4.32 8.90 -10.71
N ARG A 128 5.40 8.50 -11.39
CA ARG A 128 6.58 7.83 -10.83
C ARG A 128 7.67 8.79 -10.36
N HIS A 129 7.43 10.10 -10.40
CA HIS A 129 8.45 11.09 -10.11
C HIS A 129 8.98 10.92 -8.67
N PRO A 130 10.31 10.88 -8.43
CA PRO A 130 10.87 10.61 -7.09
C PRO A 130 10.46 11.63 -6.01
N ASN A 131 10.20 12.87 -6.41
CA ASN A 131 9.74 13.94 -5.51
C ASN A 131 8.21 14.09 -5.49
N ARG A 132 7.46 13.15 -6.05
CA ARG A 132 6.01 13.21 -5.96
C ARG A 132 5.59 13.09 -4.48
N PRO A 133 4.68 13.93 -3.98
CA PRO A 133 4.29 13.88 -2.58
C PRO A 133 3.72 12.51 -2.19
N THR A 134 4.25 11.96 -1.10
CA THR A 134 3.84 10.67 -0.54
C THR A 134 2.60 10.81 0.37
N CYS A 135 2.00 9.69 0.77
CA CYS A 135 0.84 9.67 1.66
C CYS A 135 1.02 10.51 2.94
N LEU A 136 2.13 10.33 3.66
CA LEU A 136 2.44 11.12 4.86
C LEU A 136 2.71 12.60 4.56
N ASP A 137 3.26 12.95 3.39
CA ASP A 137 3.42 14.35 2.99
C ASP A 137 2.08 15.05 2.92
N ILE A 138 1.08 14.37 2.37
CA ILE A 138 -0.28 14.89 2.23
C ILE A 138 -0.96 14.94 3.59
N ILE A 139 -1.02 13.82 4.32
CA ILE A 139 -1.73 13.73 5.61
C ILE A 139 -1.24 14.78 6.60
N LEU A 140 0.08 14.94 6.75
CA LEU A 140 0.65 15.88 7.71
C LEU A 140 0.43 17.35 7.32
N ASN A 141 0.12 17.64 6.06
CA ASN A 141 -0.14 19.00 5.58
C ASN A 141 -1.65 19.34 5.47
N ILE A 142 -2.53 18.34 5.34
CA ILE A 142 -3.98 18.58 5.26
C ILE A 142 -4.70 18.47 6.61
N THR A 143 -4.07 17.85 7.61
CA THR A 143 -4.65 17.62 8.94
C THR A 143 -4.04 18.52 10.00
N ASP A 144 -4.85 18.90 11.00
CA ASP A 144 -4.39 19.73 12.14
C ASP A 144 -3.52 18.91 13.12
N LYS A 145 -3.92 17.66 13.32
CA LYS A 145 -3.26 16.67 14.18
C LYS A 145 -3.40 15.33 13.50
N PHE A 146 -2.31 14.56 13.47
CA PHE A 146 -2.29 13.19 12.98
C PHE A 146 -1.66 12.27 14.02
N VAL A 147 -2.33 11.15 14.29
CA VAL A 147 -1.83 10.09 15.16
C VAL A 147 -1.71 8.82 14.33
N GLU A 148 -0.47 8.44 14.00
CA GLU A 148 -0.18 7.19 13.31
C GLU A 148 -0.48 5.98 14.20
N LEU A 149 -1.06 4.95 13.62
CA LEU A 149 -1.47 3.72 14.28
C LEU A 149 -0.83 2.51 13.60
N HIS A 150 -0.25 1.62 14.41
CA HIS A 150 0.65 0.56 13.94
C HIS A 150 0.10 -0.85 14.19
N GLY A 151 0.52 -1.78 13.34
CA GLY A 151 0.40 -3.23 13.52
C GLY A 151 -0.92 -3.85 13.06
N ASP A 152 -0.86 -5.12 12.67
CA ASP A 152 -2.00 -5.94 12.25
C ASP A 152 -2.65 -6.74 13.40
N ARG A 153 -2.00 -6.78 14.58
CA ARG A 153 -2.32 -7.64 15.74
C ARG A 153 -2.07 -9.15 15.54
N ALA A 154 -1.40 -9.53 14.46
CA ALA A 154 -0.85 -10.86 14.21
C ALA A 154 0.68 -10.92 14.36
N GLY A 155 1.32 -9.79 14.71
CA GLY A 155 2.73 -9.73 15.12
C GLY A 155 3.61 -8.87 14.21
N LEU A 156 3.04 -8.26 13.17
CA LEU A 156 3.80 -7.46 12.20
C LEU A 156 3.19 -6.07 12.02
N ASP A 157 4.05 -5.11 11.64
CA ASP A 157 3.65 -3.79 11.18
C ASP A 157 4.30 -3.52 9.83
N ASP A 158 3.50 -3.50 8.76
CA ASP A 158 4.03 -3.27 7.42
C ASP A 158 4.34 -1.78 7.21
N PRO A 159 5.60 -1.40 6.97
CA PRO A 159 5.95 0.00 6.73
C PRO A 159 5.38 0.54 5.41
N ALA A 160 5.03 -0.29 4.42
CA ALA A 160 4.49 0.16 3.14
C ALA A 160 3.04 0.71 3.24
N ILE A 161 2.33 0.42 4.33
CA ILE A 161 1.00 0.98 4.63
C ILE A 161 1.09 1.86 5.87
N VAL A 162 0.57 3.07 5.80
CA VAL A 162 0.40 3.95 6.96
C VAL A 162 -1.08 4.03 7.28
N CYS A 163 -1.42 3.97 8.57
CA CYS A 163 -2.78 4.16 9.06
C CYS A 163 -2.75 5.18 10.19
N GLY A 164 -3.81 5.97 10.37
CA GLY A 164 -3.91 6.86 11.51
C GLY A 164 -5.18 7.70 11.53
N ILE A 165 -5.37 8.42 12.62
CA ILE A 165 -6.51 9.33 12.77
C ILE A 165 -6.00 10.76 12.66
N GLY A 166 -6.69 11.57 11.86
CA GLY A 166 -6.43 13.00 11.83
C GLY A 166 -7.71 13.80 11.62
N SER A 167 -7.63 15.10 11.89
CA SER A 167 -8.77 16.01 11.75
C SER A 167 -8.55 17.02 10.64
N MET A 168 -9.60 17.25 9.85
CA MET A 168 -9.67 18.30 8.82
C MET A 168 -10.93 19.12 9.08
N ASP A 169 -10.78 20.43 9.31
CA ASP A 169 -11.88 21.38 9.51
C ASP A 169 -12.89 20.91 10.58
N GLY A 170 -12.37 20.36 11.68
CA GLY A 170 -13.17 19.86 12.82
C GLY A 170 -13.74 18.46 12.66
N VAL A 171 -13.63 17.82 11.49
CA VAL A 171 -14.10 16.45 11.24
C VAL A 171 -12.92 15.48 11.34
N SER A 172 -13.08 14.39 12.10
CA SER A 172 -12.07 13.34 12.24
C SER A 172 -12.22 12.24 11.20
N PHE A 173 -11.11 11.88 10.56
CA PHE A 173 -11.03 10.85 9.52
C PHE A 173 -10.05 9.75 9.92
N MET A 174 -10.34 8.53 9.48
CA MET A 174 -9.34 7.45 9.44
C MET A 174 -8.61 7.52 8.10
N PHE A 175 -7.31 7.81 8.13
CA PHE A 175 -6.44 7.82 6.97
C PHE A 175 -5.71 6.49 6.84
N ILE A 176 -5.66 5.95 5.63
CA ILE A 176 -4.92 4.73 5.29
C ILE A 176 -4.25 4.96 3.95
N GLY A 177 -2.99 4.60 3.76
CA GLY A 177 -2.41 4.75 2.43
C GLY A 177 -1.09 4.07 2.23
N HIS A 178 -0.72 3.96 0.96
CA HIS A 178 0.58 3.46 0.56
C HIS A 178 1.63 4.52 0.85
N GLN A 179 2.69 4.14 1.55
CA GLN A 179 3.78 5.03 1.88
C GLN A 179 5.02 4.62 1.10
N LYS A 180 5.40 5.43 0.10
CA LYS A 180 6.73 5.40 -0.51
C LYS A 180 7.74 6.17 0.35
N GLY A 181 9.02 6.14 -0.01
CA GLY A 181 10.06 6.93 0.66
C GLY A 181 10.47 8.16 -0.15
N ARG A 182 10.89 9.24 0.53
CA ARG A 182 11.43 10.45 -0.12
C ARG A 182 12.85 10.25 -0.68
N ASN A 183 13.53 9.21 -0.24
CA ASN A 183 14.90 8.88 -0.63
C ASN A 183 15.10 7.36 -0.71
N THR A 184 16.25 6.91 -1.22
CA THR A 184 16.55 5.48 -1.42
C THR A 184 16.47 4.66 -0.12
N LYS A 185 16.99 5.19 1.00
CA LYS A 185 16.97 4.48 2.29
C LYS A 185 15.53 4.27 2.78
N GLU A 186 14.70 5.31 2.71
CA GLU A 186 13.29 5.22 3.05
C GLU A 186 12.51 4.32 2.10
N ASN A 187 12.78 4.39 0.79
CA ASN A 187 12.13 3.52 -0.19
C ASN A 187 12.40 2.05 0.10
N ILE A 188 13.64 1.68 0.41
CA ILE A 188 13.96 0.30 0.83
C ILE A 188 13.20 -0.08 2.10
N ARG A 189 13.19 0.78 3.13
CA ARG A 189 12.47 0.53 4.39
C ARG A 189 10.96 0.35 4.18
N ARG A 190 10.37 1.15 3.29
CA ARG A 190 8.94 1.16 2.97
C ARG A 190 8.57 0.20 1.84
N ASN A 191 9.50 -0.66 1.42
CA ASN A 191 9.35 -1.59 0.31
C ASN A 191 8.81 -0.93 -0.97
N PHE A 192 9.24 0.31 -1.25
CA PHE A 192 8.80 1.14 -2.37
C PHE A 192 7.27 1.32 -2.45
N GLY A 193 6.59 1.27 -1.29
CA GLY A 193 5.13 1.35 -1.21
C GLY A 193 4.44 0.07 -1.70
N MET A 194 5.12 -1.07 -1.77
CA MET A 194 4.55 -2.39 -2.10
C MET A 194 4.19 -3.15 -0.81
N PRO A 195 2.91 -3.24 -0.44
CA PRO A 195 2.51 -3.90 0.79
C PRO A 195 2.68 -5.41 0.74
N GLN A 196 3.04 -5.97 1.88
CA GLN A 196 2.92 -7.38 2.21
C GLN A 196 1.50 -7.67 2.76
N PRO A 197 1.11 -8.95 2.94
CA PRO A 197 -0.26 -9.31 3.34
C PRO A 197 -0.67 -8.69 4.69
N ASN A 198 0.27 -8.57 5.63
CA ASN A 198 0.09 -7.90 6.91
C ASN A 198 -0.22 -6.40 6.78
N GLY A 199 0.23 -5.73 5.72
CA GLY A 199 -0.13 -4.35 5.41
C GLY A 199 -1.62 -4.20 5.10
N TYR A 200 -2.17 -5.08 4.27
CA TYR A 200 -3.60 -5.10 3.97
C TYR A 200 -4.45 -5.50 5.18
N ARG A 201 -4.00 -6.47 5.98
CA ARG A 201 -4.67 -6.84 7.25
C ARG A 201 -4.67 -5.67 8.25
N LYS A 202 -3.57 -4.92 8.35
CA LYS A 202 -3.49 -3.68 9.12
C LYS A 202 -4.48 -2.62 8.61
N ALA A 203 -4.54 -2.39 7.30
CA ALA A 203 -5.50 -1.47 6.70
C ALA A 203 -6.95 -1.85 7.10
N MET A 204 -7.33 -3.12 6.91
CA MET A 204 -8.67 -3.59 7.25
C MET A 204 -8.98 -3.48 8.74
N ARG A 205 -8.01 -3.75 9.61
CA ARG A 205 -8.18 -3.56 11.06
C ARG A 205 -8.62 -2.14 11.38
N PHE A 206 -7.97 -1.14 10.79
CA PHE A 206 -8.28 0.26 11.06
C PHE A 206 -9.52 0.76 10.31
N MET A 207 -9.82 0.25 9.12
CA MET A 207 -11.13 0.46 8.48
C MET A 207 -12.28 -0.06 9.36
N ARG A 208 -12.11 -1.20 10.04
CA ARG A 208 -13.09 -1.71 11.02
C ARG A 208 -13.21 -0.82 12.25
N HIS A 209 -12.11 -0.22 12.70
CA HIS A 209 -12.16 0.75 13.79
C HIS A 209 -12.96 1.98 13.37
N ALA A 210 -12.67 2.52 12.18
CA ALA A 210 -13.42 3.64 11.62
C ALA A 210 -14.91 3.33 11.50
N ASN A 211 -15.27 2.16 10.95
CA ASN A 211 -16.65 1.68 10.84
C ASN A 211 -17.35 1.47 12.19
N LYS A 212 -16.60 1.15 13.26
CA LYS A 212 -17.15 0.99 14.60
C LYS A 212 -17.44 2.34 15.26
N PHE A 213 -16.58 3.32 15.03
CA PHE A 213 -16.66 4.64 15.68
C PHE A 213 -17.31 5.72 14.81
N GLY A 214 -17.82 5.35 13.63
CA GLY A 214 -18.48 6.28 12.72
C GLY A 214 -17.51 7.28 12.06
N LEU A 215 -16.22 6.92 11.92
CA LEU A 215 -15.25 7.79 11.27
C LEU A 215 -15.28 7.57 9.76
N PRO A 216 -15.43 8.63 8.93
CA PRO A 216 -15.18 8.54 7.49
C PRO A 216 -13.75 8.07 7.20
N ILE A 217 -13.57 7.31 6.13
CA ILE A 217 -12.28 6.72 5.75
C ILE A 217 -11.76 7.43 4.49
N VAL A 218 -10.50 7.86 4.54
CA VAL A 218 -9.76 8.37 3.38
C VAL A 218 -8.62 7.41 3.08
N THR A 219 -8.55 6.93 1.83
CA THR A 219 -7.45 6.09 1.37
C THR A 219 -6.57 6.80 0.35
N PHE A 220 -5.25 6.66 0.47
CA PHE A 220 -4.27 7.21 -0.47
C PHE A 220 -3.58 6.08 -1.23
N VAL A 221 -3.80 6.04 -2.54
CA VAL A 221 -3.26 5.01 -3.44
C VAL A 221 -2.00 5.51 -4.13
N ASP A 222 -0.87 4.86 -3.82
CA ASP A 222 0.44 5.10 -4.43
C ASP A 222 1.34 3.86 -4.33
N THR A 223 1.06 2.88 -5.17
CA THR A 223 1.79 1.62 -5.20
C THR A 223 2.00 1.14 -6.62
N PRO A 224 3.19 0.61 -6.97
CA PRO A 224 3.37 -0.09 -8.24
C PRO A 224 2.62 -1.44 -8.24
N GLY A 225 2.24 -1.94 -7.06
CA GLY A 225 1.50 -3.19 -6.86
C GLY A 225 1.77 -3.82 -5.50
N ALA A 226 1.05 -4.89 -5.18
CA ALA A 226 1.35 -5.71 -4.01
C ALA A 226 2.73 -6.35 -4.14
N TYR A 227 3.43 -6.54 -3.01
CA TYR A 227 4.75 -7.17 -3.05
C TYR A 227 4.65 -8.62 -3.53
N ALA A 228 5.29 -8.92 -4.66
CA ALA A 228 5.30 -10.24 -5.30
C ALA A 228 6.52 -11.06 -4.87
N GLY A 229 6.60 -11.38 -3.57
CA GLY A 229 7.70 -12.15 -2.99
C GLY A 229 7.23 -13.49 -2.41
N LYS A 230 8.14 -14.47 -2.33
CA LYS A 230 7.85 -15.81 -1.78
C LYS A 230 7.14 -15.77 -0.43
N THR A 231 7.64 -14.99 0.52
CA THR A 231 7.05 -14.87 1.85
C THR A 231 5.66 -14.21 1.82
N ALA A 232 5.39 -13.31 0.87
CA ALA A 232 4.05 -12.73 0.72
C ALA A 232 3.05 -13.79 0.25
N GLU A 233 3.45 -14.66 -0.68
CA GLU A 233 2.62 -15.79 -1.12
C GLU A 233 2.37 -16.79 0.03
N GLU A 234 3.42 -17.19 0.76
CA GLU A 234 3.30 -18.10 1.92
C GLU A 234 2.37 -17.53 3.01
N LEU A 235 2.34 -16.21 3.17
CA LEU A 235 1.49 -15.51 4.13
C LEU A 235 0.10 -15.13 3.58
N GLY A 236 -0.22 -15.50 2.34
CA GLY A 236 -1.53 -15.30 1.73
C GLY A 236 -1.78 -13.89 1.19
N GLN A 237 -0.96 -13.42 0.24
CA GLN A 237 -1.15 -12.12 -0.42
C GLN A 237 -2.50 -12.01 -1.13
N GLY A 238 -2.89 -13.04 -1.90
CA GLY A 238 -4.20 -13.08 -2.55
C GLY A 238 -5.36 -13.07 -1.56
N GLU A 239 -5.24 -13.81 -0.45
CA GLU A 239 -6.25 -13.84 0.62
C GLU A 239 -6.41 -12.46 1.27
N ALA A 240 -5.31 -11.80 1.63
CA ALA A 240 -5.37 -10.51 2.31
C ALA A 240 -6.00 -9.43 1.42
N ILE A 241 -5.70 -9.43 0.12
CA ILE A 241 -6.33 -8.54 -0.86
C ILE A 241 -7.83 -8.86 -0.98
N ALA A 242 -8.18 -10.13 -1.26
CA ALA A 242 -9.57 -10.54 -1.45
C ALA A 242 -10.44 -10.28 -0.22
N TYR A 243 -9.88 -10.51 0.98
CA TYR A 243 -10.53 -10.23 2.25
C TYR A 243 -10.86 -8.74 2.37
N ASN A 244 -9.91 -7.86 2.09
CA ASN A 244 -10.15 -6.43 2.10
C ASN A 244 -11.26 -6.03 1.13
N LEU A 245 -11.21 -6.49 -0.12
CA LEU A 245 -12.23 -6.17 -1.13
C LEU A 245 -13.63 -6.53 -0.64
N ARG A 246 -13.80 -7.77 -0.15
CA ARG A 246 -15.07 -8.25 0.38
C ARG A 246 -15.57 -7.40 1.55
N GLU A 247 -14.71 -7.16 2.54
CA GLU A 247 -15.09 -6.47 3.78
C GLU A 247 -15.36 -4.98 3.56
N MET A 248 -14.67 -4.36 2.60
CA MET A 248 -14.85 -2.95 2.26
C MET A 248 -16.27 -2.65 1.75
N PHE A 249 -16.94 -3.58 1.05
CA PHE A 249 -18.34 -3.41 0.67
C PHE A 249 -19.30 -3.31 1.86
N GLY A 250 -18.96 -3.93 2.99
CA GLY A 250 -19.77 -3.91 4.21
C GLY A 250 -19.60 -2.67 5.10
N LEU A 251 -18.67 -1.76 4.80
CA LEU A 251 -18.42 -0.58 5.64
C LEU A 251 -19.59 0.41 5.58
N ARG A 252 -20.05 0.87 6.75
CA ARG A 252 -21.23 1.73 6.94
C ARG A 252 -20.90 3.23 6.91
N VAL A 253 -19.60 3.54 6.97
CA VAL A 253 -19.04 4.88 6.86
C VAL A 253 -18.61 5.14 5.41
N PRO A 254 -18.59 6.41 4.96
CA PRO A 254 -18.15 6.72 3.60
C PRO A 254 -16.65 6.47 3.46
N VAL A 255 -16.26 5.92 2.32
CA VAL A 255 -14.86 5.67 1.95
C VAL A 255 -14.54 6.53 0.73
N ILE A 256 -13.49 7.34 0.83
CA ILE A 256 -12.99 8.21 -0.24
C ILE A 256 -11.57 7.77 -0.58
N SER A 257 -11.36 7.23 -1.76
CA SER A 257 -10.04 6.82 -2.26
C SER A 257 -9.48 7.90 -3.16
N VAL A 258 -8.22 8.28 -2.96
CA VAL A 258 -7.50 9.23 -3.81
C VAL A 258 -6.25 8.57 -4.34
N VAL A 259 -6.16 8.40 -5.65
CA VAL A 259 -4.94 7.96 -6.33
C VAL A 259 -4.01 9.14 -6.47
N ILE A 260 -2.94 9.14 -5.66
CA ILE A 260 -1.99 10.26 -5.56
C ILE A 260 -0.71 10.01 -6.33
N GLY A 261 -0.45 8.78 -6.78
CA GLY A 261 0.71 8.41 -7.59
C GLY A 261 0.35 7.30 -8.55
N GLU A 262 0.85 6.10 -8.28
CA GLU A 262 0.52 4.90 -9.06
C GLU A 262 -0.59 4.06 -8.41
N GLY A 263 -1.55 3.63 -9.21
CA GLY A 263 -2.60 2.69 -8.83
C GLY A 263 -2.36 1.30 -9.41
N GLY A 264 -1.38 0.58 -8.86
CA GLY A 264 -0.98 -0.72 -9.36
C GLY A 264 -1.88 -1.88 -8.93
N SER A 265 -2.69 -2.38 -9.88
CA SER A 265 -3.36 -3.68 -9.85
C SER A 265 -4.19 -3.93 -8.57
N GLY A 266 -4.33 -5.20 -8.18
CA GLY A 266 -5.04 -5.62 -6.97
C GLY A 266 -4.47 -5.04 -5.67
N GLY A 267 -3.19 -4.65 -5.65
CA GLY A 267 -2.59 -4.02 -4.48
C GLY A 267 -3.15 -2.63 -4.19
N ALA A 268 -3.33 -1.83 -5.24
CA ALA A 268 -4.05 -0.56 -5.16
C ALA A 268 -5.53 -0.77 -4.80
N LEU A 269 -6.18 -1.74 -5.45
CA LEU A 269 -7.60 -2.02 -5.25
C LEU A 269 -7.93 -2.50 -3.82
N ALA A 270 -6.98 -3.17 -3.14
CA ALA A 270 -7.12 -3.68 -1.78
C ALA A 270 -7.43 -2.62 -0.71
N ILE A 271 -7.22 -1.33 -1.01
CA ILE A 271 -7.69 -0.21 -0.19
C ILE A 271 -8.51 0.81 -1.01
N GLY A 272 -8.86 0.46 -2.24
CA GLY A 272 -9.50 1.33 -3.23
C GLY A 272 -10.97 1.04 -3.49
N CYS A 273 -11.59 0.07 -2.80
CA CYS A 273 -13.02 -0.20 -2.89
C CYS A 273 -13.83 0.87 -2.14
N ALA A 274 -14.02 2.02 -2.78
CA ALA A 274 -14.51 3.24 -2.15
C ALA A 274 -15.82 3.76 -2.75
N ASN A 275 -16.57 4.55 -1.98
CA ASN A 275 -17.75 5.27 -2.46
C ASN A 275 -17.36 6.22 -3.59
N LYS A 276 -16.32 7.04 -3.37
CA LYS A 276 -15.68 7.83 -4.43
C LYS A 276 -14.21 7.48 -4.61
N ASN A 277 -13.81 7.36 -5.86
CA ASN A 277 -12.43 7.15 -6.30
C ASN A 277 -12.03 8.40 -7.09
N LEU A 278 -11.25 9.25 -6.44
CA LEU A 278 -10.64 10.44 -7.01
C LEU A 278 -9.25 10.08 -7.53
N ILE A 279 -8.77 10.79 -8.55
CA ILE A 279 -7.43 10.57 -9.11
C ILE A 279 -6.77 11.92 -9.39
N MET A 280 -5.51 12.09 -9.00
CA MET A 280 -4.77 13.29 -9.36
C MET A 280 -4.48 13.33 -10.87
N GLU A 281 -4.40 14.52 -11.45
CA GLU A 281 -4.32 14.74 -12.89
C GLU A 281 -3.21 13.94 -13.60
N ASN A 282 -2.04 13.80 -12.96
CA ASN A 282 -0.90 13.07 -13.50
C ASN A 282 -0.70 11.71 -12.84
N SER A 283 -1.67 11.24 -12.04
CA SER A 283 -1.68 9.88 -11.52
C SER A 283 -2.20 8.88 -12.55
N VAL A 284 -1.87 7.61 -12.32
CA VAL A 284 -2.24 6.50 -13.22
C VAL A 284 -2.89 5.37 -12.43
N TYR A 285 -3.75 4.60 -13.08
CA TYR A 285 -4.36 3.39 -12.50
C TYR A 285 -4.41 2.28 -13.54
N TYR A 286 -3.97 1.07 -13.20
CA TYR A 286 -3.82 0.00 -14.19
C TYR A 286 -3.96 -1.40 -13.58
N VAL A 287 -4.44 -2.35 -14.38
CA VAL A 287 -4.55 -3.77 -13.97
C VAL A 287 -3.19 -4.47 -13.91
N ALA A 288 -2.26 -4.08 -14.78
CA ALA A 288 -0.88 -4.56 -14.83
C ALA A 288 0.03 -3.43 -15.27
N SER A 289 1.29 -3.43 -14.82
CA SER A 289 2.21 -2.37 -15.24
C SER A 289 2.41 -2.41 -16.76
N PRO A 290 2.61 -1.26 -17.42
CA PRO A 290 2.86 -1.26 -18.86
C PRO A 290 4.05 -2.13 -19.27
N GLU A 291 5.07 -2.24 -18.43
CA GLU A 291 6.21 -3.12 -18.66
C GLU A 291 5.83 -4.60 -18.64
N ALA A 292 4.96 -5.01 -17.71
CA ALA A 292 4.48 -6.39 -17.62
C ALA A 292 3.54 -6.71 -18.78
N CYS A 293 2.63 -5.80 -19.11
CA CYS A 293 1.73 -5.91 -20.26
C CYS A 293 2.51 -6.06 -21.58
N ALA A 294 3.53 -5.23 -21.79
CA ALA A 294 4.42 -5.29 -22.94
C ALA A 294 5.18 -6.63 -23.04
N ALA A 295 5.68 -7.14 -21.91
CA ALA A 295 6.37 -8.43 -21.88
C ALA A 295 5.45 -9.61 -22.21
N ILE A 296 4.16 -9.54 -21.88
CA ILE A 296 3.19 -10.62 -22.13
C ILE A 296 2.62 -10.53 -23.54
N LEU A 297 2.02 -9.40 -23.91
CA LEU A 297 1.27 -9.27 -25.17
C LEU A 297 2.19 -9.05 -26.38
N TRP A 298 3.28 -8.32 -26.21
CA TRP A 298 4.24 -8.02 -27.28
C TRP A 298 5.53 -8.84 -27.20
N LYS A 299 5.70 -9.68 -26.16
CA LYS A 299 6.94 -10.44 -25.90
C LYS A 299 8.19 -9.54 -25.87
N SER A 300 8.02 -8.25 -25.59
CA SER A 300 9.11 -7.27 -25.60
C SER A 300 8.83 -6.12 -24.64
N ARG A 301 9.76 -5.89 -23.71
CA ARG A 301 9.68 -4.74 -22.79
C ARG A 301 9.82 -3.40 -23.49
N SER A 302 10.42 -3.35 -24.68
CA SER A 302 10.54 -2.10 -25.46
C SER A 302 9.19 -1.57 -25.93
N ALA A 303 8.15 -2.42 -25.97
CA ALA A 303 6.78 -2.04 -26.32
C ALA A 303 6.00 -1.38 -25.16
N SER A 304 6.66 -0.99 -24.05
CA SER A 304 5.99 -0.37 -22.89
C SER A 304 5.18 0.88 -23.24
N ASN A 305 5.66 1.71 -24.18
CA ASN A 305 4.92 2.90 -24.63
C ASN A 305 3.62 2.50 -25.35
N GLN A 306 3.68 1.48 -26.21
CA GLN A 306 2.50 0.96 -26.90
C GLN A 306 1.50 0.34 -25.91
N ALA A 307 1.99 -0.39 -24.90
CA ALA A 307 1.17 -0.96 -23.85
C ALA A 307 0.51 0.14 -22.99
N THR A 308 1.22 1.22 -22.69
CA THR A 308 0.71 2.36 -21.90
C THR A 308 -0.50 3.01 -22.58
N GLU A 309 -0.40 3.26 -23.89
CA GLU A 309 -1.49 3.80 -24.70
C GLU A 309 -2.69 2.84 -24.77
N ALA A 310 -2.43 1.55 -24.99
CA ALA A 310 -3.47 0.54 -25.12
C ALA A 310 -4.27 0.32 -23.83
N LEU A 311 -3.61 0.39 -22.67
CA LEU A 311 -4.22 0.16 -21.36
C LEU A 311 -5.13 1.30 -20.88
N ARG A 312 -5.03 2.50 -21.48
CA ARG A 312 -5.81 3.70 -21.12
C ARG A 312 -5.76 4.06 -19.63
N ILE A 313 -4.56 4.26 -19.11
CA ILE A 313 -4.28 4.33 -17.66
C ILE A 313 -4.37 5.74 -17.05
N THR A 314 -4.62 6.78 -17.85
CA THR A 314 -4.56 8.18 -17.39
C THR A 314 -5.86 8.63 -16.72
N ALA A 315 -5.76 9.63 -15.83
CA ALA A 315 -6.89 10.14 -15.04
C ALA A 315 -8.13 10.49 -15.88
N ASP A 316 -7.96 11.22 -16.97
CA ASP A 316 -9.03 11.64 -17.88
C ASP A 316 -9.69 10.44 -18.60
N GLN A 317 -8.89 9.47 -19.03
CA GLN A 317 -9.39 8.25 -19.66
C GLN A 317 -10.19 7.41 -18.66
N LEU A 318 -9.70 7.26 -17.44
CA LEU A 318 -10.34 6.47 -16.40
C LEU A 318 -11.67 7.09 -15.91
N VAL A 319 -11.76 8.42 -15.87
CA VAL A 319 -13.04 9.10 -15.59
C VAL A 319 -14.03 8.92 -16.74
N ARG A 320 -13.58 9.01 -18.00
CA ARG A 320 -14.45 8.72 -19.17
C ARG A 320 -14.94 7.27 -19.20
N LEU A 321 -14.15 6.34 -18.65
CA LEU A 321 -14.52 4.92 -18.49
C LEU A 321 -15.35 4.66 -17.23
N GLU A 322 -15.65 5.70 -16.43
CA GLU A 322 -16.35 5.62 -15.15
C GLU A 322 -15.68 4.72 -14.09
N VAL A 323 -14.39 4.41 -14.27
CA VAL A 323 -13.58 3.67 -13.28
C VAL A 323 -13.18 4.60 -12.13
N MET A 324 -12.92 5.86 -12.45
CA MET A 324 -12.70 6.96 -11.49
C MET A 324 -13.86 7.95 -11.57
N ASP A 325 -14.16 8.63 -10.47
CA ASP A 325 -15.26 9.58 -10.40
C ASP A 325 -14.85 10.99 -10.81
N GLU A 326 -13.67 11.44 -10.38
CA GLU A 326 -13.25 12.84 -10.55
C GLU A 326 -11.73 12.97 -10.61
N VAL A 327 -11.28 13.94 -11.41
CA VAL A 327 -9.87 14.33 -11.49
C VAL A 327 -9.59 15.50 -10.54
N ILE A 328 -8.61 15.34 -9.66
CA ILE A 328 -8.07 16.44 -8.84
C ILE A 328 -6.97 17.12 -9.66
N PRO A 329 -7.12 18.41 -10.01
CA PRO A 329 -6.11 19.14 -10.79
C PRO A 329 -4.80 19.25 -10.03
N GLU A 330 -3.68 19.17 -10.74
CA GLU A 330 -2.36 19.38 -10.16
C GLU A 330 -1.85 20.82 -10.43
N PRO A 331 -0.93 21.34 -9.60
CA PRO A 331 -0.22 22.57 -9.90
C PRO A 331 0.50 22.52 -11.25
N LEU A 332 0.81 23.68 -11.81
CA LEU A 332 1.56 23.77 -13.06
C LEU A 332 2.95 23.11 -12.87
N GLY A 333 3.21 22.05 -13.64
CA GLY A 333 4.40 21.22 -13.45
C GLY A 333 4.17 19.92 -12.67
N GLY A 334 2.93 19.63 -12.28
CA GLY A 334 2.58 18.46 -11.47
C GLY A 334 2.81 18.67 -9.97
N ALA A 335 2.32 17.74 -9.16
CA ALA A 335 2.33 17.85 -7.69
C ALA A 335 3.72 17.93 -7.07
N HIS A 336 4.75 17.44 -7.77
CA HIS A 336 6.13 17.49 -7.31
C HIS A 336 6.79 18.87 -7.51
N SER A 337 6.26 19.71 -8.42
CA SER A 337 6.80 21.05 -8.68
C SER A 337 6.38 22.04 -7.58
N ASP A 338 5.15 21.90 -7.09
CA ASP A 338 4.61 22.71 -6.00
C ASP A 338 3.70 21.88 -5.05
N PRO A 339 4.29 21.06 -4.16
CA PRO A 339 3.51 20.24 -3.22
C PRO A 339 2.57 21.06 -2.33
N VAL A 340 3.02 22.27 -1.91
CA VAL A 340 2.27 23.16 -1.04
C VAL A 340 0.98 23.64 -1.73
N ALA A 341 1.01 23.86 -3.04
CA ALA A 341 -0.19 24.16 -3.82
C ALA A 341 -1.08 22.92 -4.08
N ALA A 342 -0.53 21.71 -4.08
CA ALA A 342 -1.27 20.47 -4.32
C ALA A 342 -2.13 20.05 -3.10
N PHE A 343 -1.62 20.21 -1.87
CA PHE A 343 -2.30 19.74 -0.67
C PHE A 343 -3.70 20.36 -0.44
N PRO A 344 -3.91 21.68 -0.62
CA PRO A 344 -5.22 22.29 -0.49
C PRO A 344 -6.24 21.73 -1.51
N ALA A 345 -5.82 21.42 -2.73
CA ALA A 345 -6.71 20.84 -3.75
C ALA A 345 -7.19 19.45 -3.33
N ILE A 346 -6.29 18.61 -2.81
CA ILE A 346 -6.64 17.28 -2.27
C ILE A 346 -7.58 17.42 -1.07
N LYS A 347 -7.27 18.30 -0.12
CA LYS A 347 -8.12 18.56 1.05
C LYS A 347 -9.52 19.01 0.64
N ALA A 348 -9.62 19.95 -0.29
CA ALA A 348 -10.89 20.47 -0.78
C ALA A 348 -11.74 19.39 -1.47
N ALA A 349 -11.12 18.55 -2.31
CA ALA A 349 -11.81 17.45 -2.98
C ALA A 349 -12.34 16.41 -1.97
N ILE A 350 -11.55 16.05 -0.96
CA ILE A 350 -11.98 15.13 0.10
C ILE A 350 -13.15 15.71 0.90
N LEU A 351 -13.06 16.97 1.33
CA LEU A 351 -14.12 17.60 2.13
C LEU A 351 -15.41 17.81 1.33
N SER A 352 -15.30 18.22 0.07
CA SER A 352 -16.43 18.33 -0.85
C SER A 352 -17.14 16.97 -1.00
N THR A 353 -16.35 15.92 -1.25
CA THR A 353 -16.87 14.55 -1.36
C THR A 353 -17.51 14.08 -0.06
N PHE A 354 -16.89 14.34 1.09
CA PHE A 354 -17.43 13.95 2.39
C PHE A 354 -18.80 14.61 2.67
N ARG A 355 -18.95 15.91 2.37
CA ARG A 355 -20.21 16.65 2.55
C ARG A 355 -21.36 16.05 1.73
N HIS A 356 -21.09 15.39 0.61
CA HIS A 356 -22.10 14.68 -0.16
C HIS A 356 -22.68 13.47 0.60
N TYR A 357 -21.87 12.78 1.41
CA TYR A 357 -22.27 11.60 2.16
C TYR A 357 -22.81 11.92 3.57
N GLU A 358 -22.55 13.11 4.10
CA GLU A 358 -23.03 13.54 5.42
C GLU A 358 -24.55 13.39 5.63
N PRO A 359 -25.43 13.72 4.66
CA PRO A 359 -26.88 13.54 4.83
C PRO A 359 -27.35 12.09 4.60
N MET A 360 -26.49 11.17 4.16
CA MET A 360 -26.87 9.79 3.83
C MET A 360 -26.84 8.86 5.05
N SER A 361 -27.77 7.93 5.10
CA SER A 361 -27.78 6.84 6.08
C SER A 361 -26.68 5.80 5.81
N GLU A 362 -26.34 5.01 6.83
CA GLU A 362 -25.39 3.89 6.73
C GLU A 362 -25.74 2.94 5.56
N ARG A 363 -27.03 2.71 5.32
CA ARG A 363 -27.51 1.81 4.25
C ARG A 363 -27.35 2.43 2.87
N GLU A 364 -27.65 3.71 2.72
CA GLU A 364 -27.46 4.44 1.47
C GLU A 364 -25.98 4.47 1.08
N ILE A 365 -25.08 4.71 2.04
CA ILE A 365 -23.63 4.67 1.82
C ILE A 365 -23.15 3.30 1.35
N GLN A 366 -23.66 2.21 1.93
CA GLN A 366 -23.32 0.85 1.47
C GLN A 366 -23.85 0.58 0.05
N LEU A 367 -25.10 0.97 -0.22
CA LEU A 367 -25.74 0.73 -1.51
C LEU A 367 -25.07 1.53 -2.63
N ASP A 368 -24.71 2.79 -2.38
CA ASP A 368 -23.95 3.65 -3.30
C ASP A 368 -22.64 2.96 -3.71
N ARG A 369 -21.87 2.46 -2.72
CA ARG A 369 -20.63 1.73 -3.00
C ARG A 369 -20.88 0.48 -3.84
N TYR A 370 -21.86 -0.34 -3.47
CA TYR A 370 -22.20 -1.55 -4.22
C TYR A 370 -22.58 -1.24 -5.67
N GLN A 371 -23.51 -0.30 -5.88
CA GLN A 371 -24.01 0.08 -7.20
C GLN A 371 -22.88 0.59 -8.10
N LYS A 372 -21.98 1.42 -7.55
CA LYS A 372 -20.83 1.92 -8.27
C LYS A 372 -19.97 0.79 -8.85
N PHE A 373 -19.63 -0.23 -8.07
CA PHE A 373 -18.81 -1.33 -8.58
C PHE A 373 -19.63 -2.28 -9.46
N ARG A 374 -20.92 -2.49 -9.17
CA ARG A 374 -21.78 -3.41 -9.93
C ARG A 374 -22.00 -2.98 -11.38
N LYS A 375 -21.95 -1.67 -11.66
CA LYS A 375 -22.06 -1.10 -13.02
C LYS A 375 -20.76 -1.16 -13.83
N LEU A 376 -19.62 -1.53 -13.22
CA LEU A 376 -18.35 -1.57 -13.93
C LEU A 376 -18.28 -2.80 -14.84
N GLY A 377 -17.96 -2.56 -16.10
CA GLY A 377 -17.89 -3.58 -17.15
C GLY A 377 -18.91 -3.32 -18.26
N GLN A 378 -18.49 -3.51 -19.50
CA GLN A 378 -19.35 -3.43 -20.67
C GLN A 378 -19.25 -4.78 -21.40
N PHE A 379 -20.41 -5.36 -21.70
CA PHE A 379 -20.53 -6.62 -22.42
C PHE A 379 -21.77 -6.56 -23.30
N GLU A 380 -21.74 -7.29 -24.42
CA GLU A 380 -22.90 -7.42 -25.31
C GLU A 380 -23.74 -8.62 -24.89
N GLU A 381 -25.01 -8.37 -24.57
CA GLU A 381 -25.99 -9.40 -24.29
C GLU A 381 -26.53 -9.99 -25.60
N TRP A 382 -26.30 -11.29 -25.81
CA TRP A 382 -26.87 -12.00 -26.94
C TRP A 382 -28.25 -12.52 -26.54
N VAL A 383 -29.28 -11.72 -26.76
CA VAL A 383 -30.67 -12.14 -26.56
C VAL A 383 -31.08 -13.07 -27.70
N VAL A 384 -31.13 -14.38 -27.44
CA VAL A 384 -31.78 -15.33 -28.35
C VAL A 384 -33.29 -15.06 -28.29
N ARG A 385 -33.84 -14.45 -29.34
CA ARG A 385 -35.27 -14.11 -29.41
C ARG A 385 -36.13 -15.37 -29.30
N GLY A 386 -37.01 -15.41 -28.29
CA GLY A 386 -38.08 -16.40 -28.16
C GLY A 386 -37.80 -17.58 -27.22
N ALA A 387 -36.64 -17.61 -26.55
CA ALA A 387 -36.31 -18.69 -25.63
C ALA A 387 -36.08 -18.15 -24.21
N ASP A 388 -36.66 -18.85 -23.22
CA ASP A 388 -36.19 -18.78 -21.83
C ASP A 388 -34.67 -19.00 -21.85
N TRP A 389 -33.89 -18.15 -21.17
CA TRP A 389 -32.43 -18.28 -21.13
C TRP A 389 -31.98 -19.67 -20.65
N ARG A 390 -32.84 -20.36 -19.89
CA ARG A 390 -32.66 -21.76 -19.48
C ARG A 390 -32.76 -22.76 -20.64
N ASN A 391 -33.56 -22.46 -21.67
CA ASN A 391 -33.72 -23.29 -22.87
C ASN A 391 -32.64 -23.01 -23.93
N VAL A 392 -32.12 -21.77 -23.99
CA VAL A 392 -30.96 -21.41 -24.85
C VAL A 392 -29.69 -22.17 -24.44
N ARG A 393 -29.62 -22.61 -23.18
CA ARG A 393 -28.48 -23.31 -22.58
C ARG A 393 -28.20 -24.67 -23.20
N SER A 394 -29.23 -25.46 -23.52
CA SER A 394 -29.08 -26.74 -24.23
C SER A 394 -28.63 -26.53 -25.67
N GLU A 395 -29.12 -25.47 -26.32
CA GLU A 395 -28.74 -25.12 -27.69
C GLU A 395 -27.29 -24.62 -27.78
N ARG A 396 -26.82 -23.86 -26.77
CA ARG A 396 -25.43 -23.37 -26.68
C ARG A 396 -24.42 -24.48 -26.39
N ALA A 397 -24.80 -25.51 -25.62
CA ALA A 397 -24.00 -26.71 -25.42
C ALA A 397 -23.85 -27.54 -26.72
N SER A 398 -24.82 -27.43 -27.63
CA SER A 398 -24.77 -28.05 -28.97
C SER A 398 -24.21 -27.14 -30.08
N ALA A 399 -23.94 -25.86 -29.79
CA ALA A 399 -23.38 -24.93 -30.76
C ALA A 399 -21.88 -25.20 -30.95
N ALA A 400 -21.45 -25.40 -32.20
CA ALA A 400 -20.03 -25.43 -32.53
C ALA A 400 -19.42 -24.08 -32.09
N GLY A 401 -18.43 -24.12 -31.19
CA GLY A 401 -17.90 -22.94 -30.51
C GLY A 401 -17.52 -21.79 -31.45
N VAL A 402 -17.56 -20.56 -30.92
CA VAL A 402 -17.22 -19.36 -31.70
C VAL A 402 -15.72 -19.39 -32.01
N GLN A 403 -15.37 -19.39 -33.30
CA GLN A 403 -13.99 -19.22 -33.75
C GLN A 403 -13.61 -17.74 -33.67
N THR A 404 -12.58 -17.47 -32.88
CA THR A 404 -11.86 -16.18 -32.89
C THR A 404 -10.48 -16.39 -33.53
N ASP A 405 -9.77 -15.31 -33.86
CA ASP A 405 -8.39 -15.39 -34.38
C ASP A 405 -7.40 -16.07 -33.40
N ALA A 406 -7.80 -16.26 -32.13
CA ALA A 406 -7.06 -16.97 -31.09
C ALA A 406 -7.50 -18.45 -30.91
N GLY A 407 -8.46 -18.94 -31.69
CA GLY A 407 -9.01 -20.30 -31.62
C GLY A 407 -10.49 -20.37 -31.22
N THR A 408 -11.02 -21.60 -31.14
CA THR A 408 -12.41 -21.89 -30.75
C THR A 408 -12.53 -21.86 -29.22
N TRP A 409 -13.28 -20.91 -28.66
CA TRP A 409 -13.60 -20.90 -27.22
C TRP A 409 -15.00 -21.48 -27.02
N ALA A 410 -15.08 -22.71 -26.51
CA ALA A 410 -16.30 -23.30 -25.97
C ALA A 410 -16.01 -23.71 -24.53
N LEU A 411 -16.76 -23.13 -23.58
CA LEU A 411 -16.73 -23.53 -22.18
C LEU A 411 -17.01 -25.02 -22.09
N ASN A 412 -16.16 -25.76 -21.38
CA ASN A 412 -16.49 -27.14 -21.07
C ASN A 412 -17.56 -27.21 -19.96
N GLU A 413 -18.19 -28.36 -19.80
CA GLU A 413 -19.31 -28.56 -18.88
C GLU A 413 -18.94 -28.25 -17.41
N ALA A 414 -17.69 -28.50 -17.02
CA ALA A 414 -17.18 -28.19 -15.68
C ALA A 414 -16.99 -26.68 -15.46
N GLU A 415 -16.47 -25.96 -16.46
CA GLU A 415 -16.33 -24.50 -16.42
C GLU A 415 -17.70 -23.80 -16.40
N ALA A 416 -18.66 -24.28 -17.18
CA ALA A 416 -20.03 -23.79 -17.17
C ALA A 416 -20.69 -24.01 -15.79
N ALA A 417 -20.55 -25.21 -15.22
CA ALA A 417 -21.07 -25.53 -13.89
C ALA A 417 -20.41 -24.67 -12.79
N TYR A 418 -19.11 -24.38 -12.90
CA TYR A 418 -18.40 -23.53 -11.96
C TYR A 418 -18.88 -22.06 -12.03
N ILE A 419 -19.01 -21.51 -13.23
CA ILE A 419 -19.54 -20.16 -13.44
C ILE A 419 -20.96 -20.06 -12.88
N GLU A 420 -21.80 -21.06 -13.10
CA GLU A 420 -23.16 -21.10 -12.53
C GLU A 420 -23.17 -21.21 -11.02
N SER A 421 -22.28 -22.00 -10.42
CA SER A 421 -22.13 -22.02 -8.96
C SER A 421 -21.75 -20.64 -8.42
N SER A 422 -21.00 -19.86 -9.20
CA SER A 422 -20.59 -18.50 -8.84
C SER A 422 -21.74 -17.50 -8.97
N VAL A 423 -22.53 -17.58 -10.05
CA VAL A 423 -23.72 -16.72 -10.25
C VAL A 423 -24.81 -17.02 -9.21
N ASN A 424 -25.08 -18.29 -8.95
CA ASN A 424 -26.03 -18.68 -7.89
C ASN A 424 -25.52 -18.25 -6.51
N ALA A 425 -24.21 -18.26 -6.28
CA ALA A 425 -23.61 -17.74 -5.05
C ALA A 425 -23.74 -16.21 -4.95
N ASP A 426 -23.66 -15.47 -6.06
CA ASP A 426 -23.89 -14.01 -6.13
C ASP A 426 -25.36 -13.66 -5.89
N GLU A 427 -26.32 -14.39 -6.47
CA GLU A 427 -27.75 -14.18 -6.21
C GLU A 427 -28.11 -14.54 -4.75
N ALA A 428 -27.52 -15.62 -4.23
CA ALA A 428 -27.62 -15.95 -2.81
C ALA A 428 -26.96 -14.88 -1.94
N TRP A 429 -25.84 -14.29 -2.38
CA TRP A 429 -25.17 -13.20 -1.68
C TRP A 429 -26.06 -11.94 -1.62
N ASP A 430 -26.65 -11.55 -2.74
CA ASP A 430 -27.60 -10.43 -2.83
C ASP A 430 -28.82 -10.67 -1.91
N ALA A 431 -29.32 -11.90 -1.82
CA ALA A 431 -30.36 -12.29 -0.88
C ALA A 431 -29.88 -12.23 0.59
N THR A 432 -28.66 -12.64 0.90
CA THR A 432 -28.09 -12.57 2.26
C THR A 432 -27.83 -11.14 2.73
N LEU A 433 -27.52 -10.21 1.81
CA LEU A 433 -27.40 -8.77 2.09
C LEU A 433 -28.75 -8.15 2.52
N VAL A 434 -29.87 -8.77 2.13
CA VAL A 434 -31.23 -8.36 2.51
C VAL A 434 -31.67 -9.02 3.83
N GLU A 435 -31.32 -10.30 4.05
CA GLU A 435 -31.86 -11.09 5.17
C GLU A 435 -30.94 -11.19 6.41
N LYS A 436 -29.72 -10.62 6.38
CA LYS A 436 -28.74 -10.68 7.50
C LYS A 436 -28.45 -12.12 8.00
N ALA A 437 -28.41 -13.11 7.10
CA ALA A 437 -28.13 -14.49 7.48
C ALA A 437 -26.63 -14.79 7.62
N ASP A 438 -26.30 -15.67 8.56
CA ASP A 438 -24.97 -16.01 9.03
C ASP A 438 -24.04 -16.64 7.96
N TRP A 439 -22.77 -16.26 8.05
CA TRP A 439 -21.61 -16.62 7.22
C TRP A 439 -21.49 -18.11 6.86
N THR A 440 -21.27 -18.41 5.57
CA THR A 440 -20.98 -19.76 5.06
C THR A 440 -19.51 -20.18 5.23
N ASN A 441 -18.57 -19.24 5.40
CA ASN A 441 -17.16 -19.53 5.69
C ASN A 441 -16.66 -18.69 6.88
N LYS A 442 -16.77 -19.25 8.08
CA LYS A 442 -16.13 -18.69 9.27
C LYS A 442 -14.61 -18.80 9.10
N PRO A 443 -13.83 -17.73 9.32
CA PRO A 443 -12.37 -17.82 9.23
C PRO A 443 -11.86 -18.86 10.22
N VAL A 444 -11.26 -19.94 9.69
CA VAL A 444 -10.58 -20.95 10.49
C VAL A 444 -9.24 -20.36 10.88
N GLN A 445 -9.05 -20.15 12.19
CA GLN A 445 -7.74 -19.83 12.75
C GLN A 445 -6.75 -20.93 12.33
N PRO A 446 -5.58 -20.59 11.75
CA PRO A 446 -4.58 -21.60 11.41
C PRO A 446 -4.18 -22.38 12.68
N PRO A 447 -4.05 -23.72 12.60
CA PRO A 447 -3.63 -24.52 13.74
C PRO A 447 -2.25 -24.03 14.23
N GLY A 448 -2.16 -23.60 15.48
CA GLY A 448 -0.89 -23.17 16.10
C GLY A 448 -0.84 -21.73 16.60
N LEU A 449 -1.79 -20.87 16.24
CA LEU A 449 -1.98 -19.56 16.87
C LEU A 449 -2.99 -19.68 18.01
N GLY A 450 -2.52 -20.23 19.13
CA GLY A 450 -3.26 -20.23 20.38
C GLY A 450 -3.69 -18.82 20.75
N ARG A 451 -4.96 -18.67 21.13
CA ARG A 451 -5.50 -17.48 21.81
C ARG A 451 -4.48 -17.05 22.87
N SER A 452 -4.19 -15.75 22.95
CA SER A 452 -3.23 -15.21 23.92
C SER A 452 -3.51 -15.79 25.32
N GLY A 453 -2.58 -16.58 25.86
CA GLY A 453 -2.75 -17.32 27.13
C GLY A 453 -3.09 -16.44 28.33
N VAL A 454 -2.91 -15.11 28.20
CA VAL A 454 -3.31 -14.12 29.21
C VAL A 454 -4.84 -14.09 29.41
N MET A 455 -5.62 -14.25 28.34
CA MET A 455 -7.08 -14.21 28.45
C MET A 455 -7.64 -15.51 29.03
N GLU A 456 -7.08 -16.67 28.67
CA GLU A 456 -7.44 -17.94 29.32
C GLU A 456 -6.98 -18.01 30.77
N MET A 457 -5.83 -17.43 31.11
CA MET A 457 -5.39 -17.31 32.50
C MET A 457 -6.30 -16.36 33.30
N ALA A 458 -6.74 -15.23 32.71
CA ALA A 458 -7.69 -14.33 33.35
C ALA A 458 -9.08 -14.98 33.53
N VAL A 459 -9.59 -15.67 32.50
CA VAL A 459 -10.87 -16.37 32.56
C VAL A 459 -10.81 -17.54 33.54
N SER A 460 -9.75 -18.34 33.53
CA SER A 460 -9.57 -19.43 34.50
C SER A 460 -9.38 -18.92 35.94
N MET A 461 -8.71 -17.79 36.15
CA MET A 461 -8.63 -17.15 37.47
C MET A 461 -10.00 -16.64 37.94
N VAL A 462 -10.79 -16.03 37.05
CA VAL A 462 -12.15 -15.57 37.35
C VAL A 462 -13.09 -16.74 37.65
N GLU A 463 -13.00 -17.82 36.88
CA GLU A 463 -13.76 -19.06 37.10
C GLU A 463 -13.34 -19.79 38.37
N ALA A 464 -12.04 -19.85 38.68
CA ALA A 464 -11.54 -20.39 39.93
C ALA A 464 -12.01 -19.56 41.15
N ARG A 465 -12.10 -18.24 41.00
CA ARG A 465 -12.62 -17.33 42.03
C ARG A 465 -14.13 -17.52 42.22
N ARG A 466 -14.90 -17.70 41.13
CA ARG A 466 -16.32 -18.08 41.19
C ARG A 466 -16.56 -19.45 41.82
N ARG A 467 -15.73 -20.45 41.51
CA ARG A 467 -15.79 -21.79 42.15
C ARG A 467 -15.47 -21.73 43.64
N LYS A 468 -14.48 -20.93 44.06
CA LYS A 468 -14.19 -20.69 45.48
C LYS A 468 -15.34 -19.96 46.20
N GLN A 469 -15.98 -18.99 45.57
CA GLN A 469 -17.16 -18.31 46.13
C GLN A 469 -18.38 -19.23 46.22
N ALA A 470 -18.61 -20.08 45.22
CA ALA A 470 -19.68 -21.09 45.26
C ALA A 470 -19.42 -22.17 46.33
N ALA A 471 -18.17 -22.59 46.54
CA ALA A 471 -17.79 -23.52 47.60
C ALA A 471 -17.81 -22.90 49.00
N ALA A 472 -17.65 -21.58 49.13
CA ALA A 472 -17.82 -20.85 50.38
C ALA A 472 -19.31 -20.63 50.72
N GLY A 473 -20.17 -20.48 49.71
CA GLY A 473 -21.62 -20.36 49.87
C GLY A 473 -22.33 -21.68 50.25
N SER A 474 -21.69 -22.84 50.08
CA SER A 474 -22.27 -24.15 50.40
C SER A 474 -21.98 -24.67 51.82
N ARG A 475 -21.34 -23.86 52.69
CA ARG A 475 -21.05 -24.22 54.10
C ARG A 475 -21.87 -23.44 55.14
N SER A 476 -23.08 -23.00 54.80
CA SER A 476 -23.98 -22.32 55.73
C SER A 476 -25.42 -22.81 55.59
N THR A 477 -25.69 -24.05 56.02
CA THR A 477 -27.00 -24.47 56.54
C THR A 477 -26.82 -25.73 57.41
N ALA A 478 -26.62 -25.55 58.71
CA ALA A 478 -26.90 -26.58 59.70
C ALA A 478 -28.13 -26.11 60.50
N PRO A 479 -29.18 -26.94 60.70
CA PRO A 479 -30.35 -26.53 61.44
C PRO A 479 -30.14 -26.68 62.96
N ALA A 480 -30.68 -25.73 63.72
CA ALA A 480 -30.79 -25.78 65.18
C ALA A 480 -31.82 -26.84 65.64
N PRO A 481 -31.73 -27.37 66.88
CA PRO A 481 -32.47 -28.55 67.31
C PRO A 481 -33.94 -28.26 67.67
N ALA A 482 -34.78 -29.29 67.51
CA ALA A 482 -36.23 -29.28 67.62
C ALA A 482 -36.78 -28.94 69.01
N ALA A 483 -37.83 -28.11 69.05
CA ALA A 483 -38.74 -27.97 70.17
C ALA A 483 -39.85 -29.02 70.09
N ALA A 484 -40.00 -29.81 71.15
CA ALA A 484 -41.06 -30.78 71.31
C ALA A 484 -42.34 -30.12 71.87
N ALA A 485 -43.48 -30.37 71.26
CA ALA A 485 -44.79 -30.19 71.89
C ALA A 485 -45.68 -31.39 71.52
N LYS A 486 -46.05 -32.16 72.55
CA LYS A 486 -47.01 -33.26 72.49
C LYS A 486 -48.42 -32.71 72.23
N GLN A 487 -49.19 -33.52 71.50
CA GLN A 487 -50.65 -33.47 71.43
C GLN A 487 -51.30 -33.61 72.82
N GLU A 488 -52.38 -32.87 73.01
CA GLU A 488 -53.52 -33.29 73.83
C GLU A 488 -54.77 -33.23 72.93
N ALA A 489 -55.51 -34.34 72.83
CA ALA A 489 -56.95 -34.39 73.15
C ALA A 489 -57.56 -35.74 72.73
N ALA A 490 -57.82 -36.55 73.77
CA ALA A 490 -59.07 -37.24 74.06
C ALA A 490 -59.61 -38.37 73.15
N VAL A 491 -59.81 -39.50 73.85
CA VAL A 491 -60.65 -40.70 73.63
C VAL A 491 -60.04 -41.84 72.84
#